data_AF-A0A1S3D1D4-F1
#
_entry.id   AF-A0A1S3D1D4-F1
#
_cell.length_a   1.000
_cell.length_b   1.000
_cell.length_c   1.000
_cell.angle_alpha   90.00
_cell.angle_beta   90.00
_cell.angle_gamma   90.00
#
_symmetry.space_group_name_H-M   'P 1'
#
loop_
_entity.id
_entity.type
_entity.pdbx_description
1 polymer ?
#
loop_
_entity_poly.entity_id
_entity_poly.type
_entity_poly.pdbx_seq_one_letter_code
_entity_poly.pdbx_strand_id
1 'polypeptide(L)'
;MPIKYIGRTTDFAGKTLWEILGNLKGYGVGRLLYRQRFQRYPEPCYFKILKVQPVQHDGNLENPHENYRKVMVYVASVFRGVLEPEVQEIFATSYKPDYRLIPKHEEQEWLRRTGKGEKKIQYIDPWVDMPPLLKKVVARDLELENKTPEPNSFRMKVSFLETCNNLKREADENHPADIKIESFFGTPLSPELYEIKPEVAEYFKQKKPY
;
A
#
# COMPACT_ATOMS: atom_id res chain seq x y z
N MET A 1 -30.60 -17.83 13.21
CA MET A 1 -30.33 -17.84 11.75
C MET A 1 -28.93 -17.28 11.52
N PRO A 2 -28.04 -17.96 10.78
CA PRO A 2 -26.72 -17.41 10.48
C PRO A 2 -26.82 -16.27 9.47
N ILE A 3 -26.31 -15.09 9.83
CA ILE A 3 -26.24 -13.92 8.93
C ILE A 3 -25.07 -14.15 7.98
N LYS A 4 -25.36 -14.24 6.67
CA LYS A 4 -24.35 -14.35 5.62
C LYS A 4 -24.18 -12.99 4.94
N TYR A 5 -23.02 -12.37 5.13
CA TYR A 5 -22.67 -11.15 4.41
C TYR A 5 -22.31 -11.49 2.96
N ILE A 6 -22.91 -10.77 2.01
CA ILE A 6 -22.68 -10.94 0.57
C ILE A 6 -22.17 -9.60 0.03
N GLY A 7 -21.05 -9.62 -0.70
CA GLY A 7 -20.46 -8.44 -1.33
C GLY A 7 -19.01 -8.18 -0.93
N ARG A 8 -18.42 -7.08 -1.44
CA ARG A 8 -17.09 -6.62 -1.03
C ARG A 8 -17.19 -5.97 0.35
N THR A 9 -16.33 -6.41 1.27
CA THR A 9 -16.19 -5.78 2.58
C THR A 9 -15.48 -4.43 2.45
N THR A 10 -15.87 -3.46 3.28
CA THR A 10 -15.21 -2.15 3.33
C THR A 10 -15.03 -1.72 4.77
N ASP A 11 -13.82 -1.25 5.11
CA ASP A 11 -13.51 -0.76 6.46
C ASP A 11 -13.78 0.74 6.62
N PHE A 12 -14.53 1.34 5.69
CA PHE A 12 -14.89 2.75 5.76
C PHE A 12 -15.98 2.95 6.80
N ALA A 13 -15.68 3.73 7.83
CA ALA A 13 -16.68 4.13 8.80
C ALA A 13 -16.49 5.60 9.18
N GLY A 14 -17.41 6.45 8.75
CA GLY A 14 -17.35 7.87 9.05
C GLY A 14 -18.31 8.67 8.18
N LYS A 15 -17.99 9.96 8.04
CA LYS A 15 -18.70 10.90 7.18
C LYS A 15 -17.76 11.36 6.06
N THR A 16 -18.33 12.00 5.05
CA THR A 16 -17.54 12.66 4.01
C THR A 16 -16.90 13.94 4.54
N LEU A 17 -15.82 14.42 3.92
CA LEU A 17 -15.21 15.69 4.34
C LEU A 17 -16.17 16.86 4.18
N TRP A 18 -16.96 16.89 3.11
CA TRP A 18 -17.97 17.92 2.89
C TRP A 18 -18.96 18.03 4.05
N GLU A 19 -19.51 16.91 4.51
CA GLU A 19 -20.47 16.89 5.62
C GLU A 19 -19.84 17.31 6.96
N ILE A 20 -18.57 16.99 7.19
CA ILE A 20 -17.88 17.40 8.43
C ILE A 20 -17.56 18.90 8.38
N LEU A 21 -16.88 19.34 7.33
CA LEU A 21 -16.36 20.70 7.22
C LEU A 21 -17.48 21.73 7.02
N GLY A 22 -18.55 21.36 6.28
CA GLY A 22 -19.71 22.23 6.07
C GLY A 22 -20.50 22.53 7.36
N ASN A 23 -20.43 21.65 8.35
CA ASN A 23 -21.09 21.85 9.65
C ASN A 23 -20.22 22.61 10.68
N LEU A 24 -18.96 22.90 10.37
CA LEU A 24 -18.03 23.56 11.28
C LEU A 24 -17.89 25.06 10.93
N LYS A 25 -17.87 25.91 11.96
CA LYS A 25 -17.54 27.33 11.80
C LYS A 25 -16.13 27.48 11.23
N GLY A 26 -15.98 28.32 10.21
CA GLY A 26 -14.69 28.52 9.52
C GLY A 26 -14.15 27.24 8.88
N TYR A 27 -15.03 26.33 8.45
CA TYR A 27 -14.69 25.05 7.83
C TYR A 27 -13.78 24.15 8.68
N GLY A 28 -13.72 24.37 9.99
CA GLY A 28 -12.89 23.57 10.89
C GLY A 28 -11.38 23.76 10.71
N VAL A 29 -10.91 24.87 10.13
CA VAL A 29 -9.47 25.15 10.01
C VAL A 29 -8.80 25.07 11.38
N GLY A 30 -7.66 24.37 11.44
CA GLY A 30 -6.91 24.09 12.66
C GLY A 30 -7.35 22.85 13.44
N ARG A 31 -8.50 22.24 13.12
CA ARG A 31 -8.97 21.00 13.75
C ARG A 31 -8.26 19.77 13.21
N LEU A 32 -8.31 18.68 13.98
CA LEU A 32 -7.75 17.39 13.59
C LEU A 32 -8.83 16.43 13.09
N LEU A 33 -8.52 15.74 12.00
CA LEU A 33 -9.34 14.70 11.39
C LEU A 33 -8.53 13.40 11.35
N TYR A 34 -9.20 12.25 11.39
CA TYR A 34 -8.56 10.99 11.02
C TYR A 34 -9.42 10.21 10.04
N ARG A 35 -8.78 9.23 9.38
CA ARG A 35 -9.47 8.24 8.55
C ARG A 35 -9.59 6.93 9.30
N GLN A 36 -10.78 6.32 9.28
CA GLN A 36 -11.01 5.05 9.96
C GLN A 36 -10.09 3.96 9.41
N ARG A 37 -9.89 3.92 8.10
CA ARG A 37 -8.95 2.99 7.46
C ARG A 37 -7.53 3.06 8.05
N PHE A 38 -7.09 4.21 8.55
CA PHE A 38 -5.75 4.38 9.11
C PHE A 38 -5.64 3.95 10.58
N GLN A 39 -6.77 3.68 11.24
CA GLN A 39 -6.78 3.11 12.60
C GLN A 39 -6.35 1.63 12.64
N ARG A 40 -6.01 1.03 11.49
CA ARG A 40 -5.31 -0.26 11.43
C ARG A 40 -3.88 -0.19 11.99
N TYR A 41 -3.30 1.01 12.07
CA TYR A 41 -1.97 1.23 12.60
C TYR A 41 -2.08 1.64 14.07
N PRO A 42 -1.27 1.06 14.98
CA PRO A 42 -1.28 1.45 16.40
C PRO A 42 -0.74 2.87 16.62
N GLU A 43 0.10 3.36 15.71
CA GLU A 43 0.65 4.71 15.75
C GLU A 43 -0.38 5.75 15.29
N PRO A 44 -0.38 6.98 15.85
CA PRO A 44 -1.39 7.98 15.53
C PRO A 44 -1.29 8.42 14.06
N CYS A 45 -2.44 8.38 13.36
CA CYS A 45 -2.58 8.84 11.98
C CYS A 45 -3.71 9.87 11.90
N TYR A 46 -3.39 11.12 11.60
CA TYR A 46 -4.37 12.19 11.52
C TYR A 46 -3.94 13.29 10.54
N PHE A 47 -4.87 14.19 10.24
CA PHE A 47 -4.70 15.33 9.36
C PHE A 47 -5.09 16.59 10.12
N LYS A 48 -4.20 17.59 10.12
CA LYS A 48 -4.51 18.93 10.60
C LYS A 48 -4.96 19.79 9.43
N ILE A 49 -6.18 20.31 9.50
CA ILE A 49 -6.74 21.15 8.44
C ILE A 49 -6.02 22.50 8.43
N LEU A 50 -5.41 22.85 7.29
CA LEU A 50 -4.74 24.15 7.10
C LEU A 50 -5.64 25.11 6.32
N LYS A 51 -6.20 24.63 5.20
CA LYS A 51 -7.07 25.44 4.33
C LYS A 51 -8.11 24.55 3.67
N VAL A 52 -9.31 25.06 3.54
CA VAL A 52 -10.42 24.41 2.84
C VAL A 52 -10.82 25.28 1.66
N GLN A 53 -10.95 24.68 0.50
CA GLN A 53 -11.48 25.32 -0.70
C GLN A 53 -12.71 24.53 -1.18
N PRO A 54 -13.91 25.13 -1.10
CA PRO A 54 -15.10 24.52 -1.68
C PRO A 54 -14.93 24.50 -3.20
N VAL A 55 -15.18 23.34 -3.80
CA VAL A 55 -15.08 23.15 -5.24
C VAL A 55 -16.46 23.40 -5.82
N GLN A 56 -16.55 24.27 -6.82
CA GLN A 56 -17.80 24.51 -7.51
C GLN A 56 -18.18 23.25 -8.28
N HIS A 57 -19.47 22.91 -8.23
CA HIS A 57 -19.96 21.81 -9.05
C HIS A 57 -20.08 22.35 -10.47
N ASP A 58 -19.03 22.15 -11.26
CA ASP A 58 -19.09 22.41 -12.69
C ASP A 58 -20.16 21.46 -13.21
N GLY A 59 -21.28 21.99 -13.69
CA GLY A 59 -22.42 21.20 -14.19
C GLY A 59 -22.10 20.39 -15.44
N ASN A 60 -20.84 20.03 -15.69
CA ASN A 60 -20.43 19.19 -16.80
C ASN A 60 -21.09 17.81 -16.64
N LEU A 61 -22.02 17.57 -17.55
CA LEU A 61 -23.01 16.50 -17.59
C LEU A 61 -22.42 15.10 -17.87
N GLU A 62 -21.12 15.00 -18.13
CA GLU A 62 -20.51 13.72 -18.51
C GLU A 62 -20.41 12.74 -17.33
N ASN A 63 -20.16 13.24 -16.10
CA ASN A 63 -20.19 12.43 -14.88
C ASN A 63 -20.86 13.21 -13.72
N PRO A 64 -22.20 13.32 -13.71
CA PRO A 64 -22.93 14.08 -12.70
C PRO A 64 -22.60 13.63 -11.28
N HIS A 65 -22.37 12.34 -11.06
CA HIS A 65 -22.15 11.76 -9.74
C HIS A 65 -20.73 11.93 -9.16
N GLU A 66 -19.73 12.32 -9.96
CA GLU A 66 -18.33 12.33 -9.49
C GLU A 66 -17.99 13.51 -8.59
N ASN A 67 -18.71 14.63 -8.70
CA ASN A 67 -18.38 15.87 -8.00
C ASN A 67 -19.36 16.25 -6.88
N TYR A 68 -20.48 15.55 -6.74
CA TYR A 68 -21.35 15.72 -5.57
C TYR A 68 -20.56 15.39 -4.30
N ARG A 69 -20.22 16.42 -3.51
CA ARG A 69 -19.54 16.35 -2.19
C ARG A 69 -18.02 16.23 -2.24
N LYS A 70 -17.36 16.57 -3.35
CA LYS A 70 -15.90 16.76 -3.34
C LYS A 70 -15.53 18.13 -2.76
N VAL A 71 -14.42 18.16 -2.03
CA VAL A 71 -13.84 19.37 -1.44
C VAL A 71 -12.35 19.27 -1.60
N MET A 72 -11.70 20.40 -1.88
CA MET A 72 -10.25 20.48 -1.87
C MET A 72 -9.78 20.96 -0.49
N VAL A 73 -9.01 20.14 0.19
CA VAL A 73 -8.53 20.42 1.55
C VAL A 73 -7.03 20.29 1.60
N TYR A 74 -6.35 21.34 2.04
CA TYR A 74 -4.91 21.32 2.33
C TYR A 74 -4.70 20.97 3.79
N VAL A 75 -3.89 19.94 4.04
CA VAL A 75 -3.67 19.38 5.37
C VAL A 75 -2.18 19.18 5.64
N ALA A 76 -1.79 19.34 6.90
CA ALA A 76 -0.57 18.75 7.41
C ALA A 76 -0.91 17.32 7.89
N SER A 77 -0.35 16.32 7.23
CA SER A 77 -0.60 14.91 7.55
C SER A 77 0.42 14.36 8.53
N VAL A 78 -0.06 13.67 9.54
CA VAL A 78 0.76 12.81 10.40
C VAL A 78 0.42 11.38 10.06
N PHE A 79 1.40 10.63 9.56
CA PHE A 79 1.25 9.23 9.21
C PHE A 79 2.17 8.37 10.08
N ARG A 80 1.57 7.39 10.75
CA ARG A 80 2.24 6.48 11.69
C ARG A 80 3.13 7.21 12.72
N GLY A 81 2.62 8.31 13.27
CA GLY A 81 3.32 9.13 14.26
C GLY A 81 4.38 10.08 13.72
N VAL A 82 4.64 10.10 12.41
CA VAL A 82 5.58 11.03 11.78
C VAL A 82 4.83 12.13 11.04
N LEU A 83 5.27 13.37 11.26
CA LEU A 83 4.80 14.53 10.51
C LEU A 83 5.41 14.50 9.10
N GLU A 84 4.56 14.49 8.09
CA GLU A 84 5.02 14.64 6.71
C GLU A 84 5.41 16.12 6.46
N PRO A 85 6.56 16.37 5.82
CA PRO A 85 7.08 17.73 5.63
C PRO A 85 6.25 18.54 4.62
N GLU A 86 5.64 17.85 3.65
CA GLU A 86 4.85 18.46 2.60
C GLU A 86 3.38 18.60 3.01
N VAL A 87 2.80 19.73 2.62
CA VAL A 87 1.36 19.95 2.74
C VAL A 87 0.66 19.05 1.73
N GLN A 88 -0.20 18.17 2.21
CA GLN A 88 -0.96 17.26 1.36
C GLN A 88 -2.29 17.88 0.93
N GLU A 89 -2.64 17.67 -0.33
CA GLU A 89 -3.97 18.01 -0.86
C GLU A 89 -4.87 16.77 -0.83
N ILE A 90 -6.05 16.91 -0.21
CA ILE A 90 -7.11 15.92 -0.26
C ILE A 90 -8.21 16.43 -1.19
N PHE A 91 -8.24 15.92 -2.41
CA PHE A 91 -9.33 16.15 -3.36
C PHE A 91 -9.98 14.84 -3.80
N ALA A 92 -9.21 13.94 -4.42
CA ALA A 92 -9.73 12.68 -5.00
C ALA A 92 -10.39 11.74 -3.98
N THR A 93 -10.03 11.84 -2.69
CA THR A 93 -10.58 10.97 -1.64
C THR A 93 -11.55 11.68 -0.70
N SER A 94 -11.91 12.94 -0.96
CA SER A 94 -12.77 13.75 -0.09
C SER A 94 -14.21 13.23 0.02
N TYR A 95 -14.71 12.60 -1.07
CA TYR A 95 -16.06 12.02 -1.13
C TYR A 95 -16.22 10.73 -0.31
N LYS A 96 -15.13 10.09 0.10
CA LYS A 96 -15.20 8.79 0.78
C LYS A 96 -15.72 8.98 2.22
N PRO A 97 -16.72 8.21 2.68
CA PRO A 97 -17.26 8.29 4.04
C PRO A 97 -16.35 7.57 5.04
N ASP A 98 -15.10 8.03 5.15
CA ASP A 98 -14.04 7.40 5.94
C ASP A 98 -13.47 8.37 6.99
N TYR A 99 -13.95 9.62 7.02
CA TYR A 99 -13.40 10.66 7.89
C TYR A 99 -14.19 10.79 9.18
N ARG A 100 -13.46 11.11 10.25
CA ARG A 100 -14.02 11.48 11.56
C ARG A 100 -13.25 12.66 12.13
N LEU A 101 -13.99 13.54 12.81
CA LEU A 101 -13.43 14.68 13.52
C LEU A 101 -12.99 14.25 14.91
N ILE A 102 -11.77 14.63 15.30
CA ILE A 102 -11.29 14.40 16.67
C ILE A 102 -11.97 15.40 17.61
N PRO A 103 -12.58 14.96 18.72
CA PRO A 103 -13.10 15.86 19.74
C PRO A 103 -12.01 16.77 20.32
N LYS A 104 -12.33 18.04 20.57
CA LYS A 104 -11.35 19.04 21.05
C LYS A 104 -10.57 18.63 22.30
N HIS A 105 -11.21 17.89 23.20
CA HIS A 105 -10.58 17.44 24.45
C HIS A 105 -9.53 16.34 24.19
N GLU A 106 -9.69 15.53 23.14
CA GLU A 106 -8.74 14.48 22.78
C GLU A 106 -7.60 15.00 21.90
N GLU A 107 -7.78 16.12 21.18
CA GLU A 107 -6.79 16.64 20.23
C GLU A 107 -5.39 16.79 20.85
N GLN A 108 -5.31 17.21 22.12
CA GLN A 108 -4.03 17.33 22.83
C GLN A 108 -3.33 15.99 23.04
N GLU A 109 -4.08 14.93 23.31
CA GLU A 109 -3.52 13.58 23.49
C GLU A 109 -2.96 13.06 22.17
N TRP A 110 -3.69 13.26 21.07
CA TRP A 110 -3.22 12.91 19.73
C TRP A 110 -1.91 13.62 19.37
N LEU A 111 -1.83 14.93 19.64
CA LEU A 111 -0.61 15.71 19.43
C LEU A 111 0.57 15.23 20.29
N ARG A 112 0.33 14.81 21.53
CA ARG A 112 1.37 14.26 22.43
C ARG A 112 1.87 12.89 21.99
N ARG A 113 1.06 12.11 21.26
CA ARG A 113 1.46 10.83 20.69
C ARG A 113 2.28 10.98 19.41
N THR A 114 2.18 12.12 18.74
CA THR A 114 2.98 12.46 17.57
C THR A 114 4.46 12.60 17.94
N GLY A 115 5.35 12.08 17.09
CA GLY A 115 6.80 12.06 17.33
C GLY A 115 7.31 10.82 18.06
N LYS A 116 6.42 9.96 18.59
CA LYS A 116 6.81 8.64 19.12
C LYS A 116 6.95 7.56 18.04
N GLY A 117 6.52 7.86 16.82
CA GLY A 117 6.64 6.94 15.70
C GLY A 117 8.02 7.11 15.07
N GLU A 118 8.95 6.20 15.36
CA GLU A 118 10.14 6.09 14.54
C GLU A 118 9.76 5.38 13.23
N LYS A 119 10.09 5.99 12.09
CA LYS A 119 10.04 5.32 10.79
C LYS A 119 11.06 4.19 10.84
N LYS A 120 10.62 2.97 11.21
CA LYS A 120 11.47 1.77 11.14
C LYS A 120 11.84 1.52 9.68
N ILE A 121 13.06 1.90 9.33
CA ILE A 121 13.66 1.58 8.04
C ILE A 121 13.80 0.06 7.99
N GLN A 122 13.37 -0.54 6.88
CA GLN A 122 13.52 -1.96 6.64
C GLN A 122 14.58 -2.14 5.57
N TYR A 123 15.67 -2.82 5.92
CA TYR A 123 16.73 -3.13 4.98
C TYR A 123 16.37 -4.43 4.24
N ILE A 124 16.41 -4.37 2.92
CA ILE A 124 16.07 -5.50 2.05
C ILE A 124 17.31 -5.87 1.25
N ASP A 125 17.53 -7.17 1.06
CA ASP A 125 18.59 -7.65 0.19
C ASP A 125 18.43 -7.05 -1.22
N PRO A 126 19.46 -6.35 -1.76
CA PRO A 126 19.43 -5.82 -3.12
C PRO A 126 19.20 -6.90 -4.18
N TRP A 127 19.51 -8.17 -3.84
CA TRP A 127 19.38 -9.31 -4.71
C TRP A 127 18.29 -10.25 -4.25
N VAL A 128 17.44 -10.65 -5.19
CA VAL A 128 16.39 -11.63 -4.98
C VAL A 128 16.52 -12.74 -6.00
N ASP A 129 16.23 -13.96 -5.56
CA ASP A 129 16.25 -15.11 -6.44
C ASP A 129 15.24 -14.94 -7.60
N MET A 130 15.65 -15.39 -8.80
CA MET A 130 14.73 -15.43 -9.94
C MET A 130 13.57 -16.39 -9.67
N PRO A 131 12.34 -16.07 -10.14
CA PRO A 131 11.25 -17.02 -10.19
C PRO A 131 11.66 -18.35 -10.87
N PRO A 132 11.09 -19.50 -10.44
CA PRO A 132 11.50 -20.83 -10.91
C PRO A 132 11.48 -21.01 -12.44
N LEU A 133 10.53 -20.39 -13.13
CA LEU A 133 10.45 -20.42 -14.59
C LEU A 133 11.61 -19.65 -15.23
N LEU A 134 11.89 -18.44 -14.74
CA LEU A 134 12.98 -17.61 -15.26
C LEU A 134 14.34 -18.26 -15.04
N LYS A 135 14.56 -18.91 -13.88
CA LYS A 135 15.77 -19.72 -13.63
C LYS A 135 16.00 -20.76 -14.73
N LYS A 136 14.95 -21.47 -15.17
CA LYS A 136 15.03 -22.48 -16.23
C LYS A 136 15.28 -21.88 -17.62
N VAL A 137 14.70 -20.72 -17.92
CA VAL A 137 14.94 -20.02 -19.19
C VAL A 137 16.39 -19.57 -19.26
N VAL A 138 16.88 -18.89 -18.22
CA VAL A 138 18.28 -18.44 -18.15
C VAL A 138 19.26 -19.62 -18.20
N ALA A 139 18.96 -20.72 -17.50
CA ALA A 139 19.79 -21.92 -17.57
C ALA A 139 19.87 -22.49 -19.00
N ARG A 140 18.73 -22.58 -19.69
CA ARG A 140 18.69 -23.03 -21.09
C ARG A 140 19.50 -22.12 -22.02
N ASP A 141 19.38 -20.81 -21.85
CA ASP A 141 20.09 -19.85 -22.71
C ASP A 141 21.61 -19.90 -22.45
N LEU A 142 22.04 -20.06 -21.20
CA LEU A 142 23.46 -20.25 -20.84
C LEU A 142 24.04 -21.56 -21.39
N GLU A 143 23.25 -22.64 -21.37
CA GLU A 143 23.62 -23.93 -21.99
C GLU A 143 23.81 -23.79 -23.50
N LEU A 144 22.91 -23.07 -24.18
CA LEU A 144 23.02 -22.81 -25.62
C LEU A 144 24.25 -21.95 -25.97
N GLU A 145 24.60 -20.99 -25.11
CA GLU A 145 25.76 -20.12 -25.29
C GLU A 145 27.10 -20.74 -24.82
N ASN A 146 27.09 -21.96 -24.26
CA ASN A 146 28.25 -22.64 -23.65
C ASN A 146 28.98 -21.79 -22.58
N LYS A 147 28.25 -20.96 -21.84
CA LYS A 147 28.81 -20.14 -20.76
C LYS A 147 28.62 -20.82 -19.41
N THR A 148 29.68 -20.83 -18.60
CA THR A 148 29.61 -21.32 -17.22
C THR A 148 28.74 -20.36 -16.40
N PRO A 149 27.73 -20.85 -15.64
CA PRO A 149 26.87 -19.98 -14.84
C PRO A 149 27.69 -19.31 -13.73
N GLU A 150 27.61 -17.99 -13.64
CA GLU A 150 28.20 -17.24 -12.52
C GLU A 150 27.28 -17.34 -11.28
N PRO A 151 27.82 -17.19 -10.05
CA PRO A 151 27.02 -17.29 -8.82
C PRO A 151 25.81 -16.35 -8.77
N ASN A 152 25.89 -15.21 -9.46
CA ASN A 152 24.83 -14.20 -9.52
C ASN A 152 23.89 -14.34 -10.73
N SER A 153 24.13 -15.29 -11.64
CA SER A 153 23.33 -15.42 -12.88
C SER A 153 21.85 -15.74 -12.63
N PHE A 154 21.51 -16.28 -11.46
CA PHE A 154 20.13 -16.64 -11.09
C PHE A 154 19.47 -15.66 -10.12
N ARG A 155 20.05 -14.47 -9.94
CA ARG A 155 19.53 -13.41 -9.07
C ARG A 155 19.14 -12.18 -9.87
N MET A 156 18.15 -11.45 -9.38
CA MET A 156 17.69 -10.19 -9.94
C MET A 156 17.92 -9.06 -8.95
N LYS A 157 18.31 -7.90 -9.47
CA LYS A 157 18.38 -6.67 -8.68
C LYS A 157 16.97 -6.17 -8.39
N VAL A 158 16.68 -5.89 -7.12
CA VAL A 158 15.42 -5.26 -6.72
C VAL A 158 15.53 -3.76 -6.91
N SER A 159 14.54 -3.15 -7.57
CA SER A 159 14.40 -1.70 -7.65
C SER A 159 13.28 -1.23 -6.70
N PHE A 160 13.57 -0.20 -5.93
CA PHE A 160 12.60 0.41 -5.03
C PHE A 160 12.11 1.74 -5.61
N LEU A 161 10.79 1.97 -5.56
CA LEU A 161 10.26 3.29 -5.80
C LEU A 161 10.51 4.15 -4.56
N GLU A 162 11.36 5.16 -4.69
CA GLU A 162 11.61 6.12 -3.62
C GLU A 162 10.38 7.03 -3.46
N THR A 163 9.65 6.84 -2.37
CA THR A 163 8.53 7.71 -1.98
C THR A 163 8.71 8.10 -0.52
N CYS A 164 8.11 9.24 -0.12
CA CYS A 164 8.17 9.77 1.25
C CYS A 164 7.72 8.77 2.35
N ASN A 165 6.88 7.80 1.97
CA ASN A 165 6.35 6.76 2.84
C ASN A 165 7.06 5.41 2.70
N ASN A 166 7.92 5.23 1.69
CA ASN A 166 8.64 3.98 1.50
C ASN A 166 9.86 3.93 2.42
N LEU A 167 9.74 3.12 3.47
CA LEU A 167 10.79 2.90 4.48
C LEU A 167 11.76 1.79 4.11
N LYS A 168 11.61 1.21 2.91
CA LYS A 168 12.51 0.16 2.43
C LYS A 168 13.78 0.79 1.88
N ARG A 169 14.93 0.23 2.24
CA ARG A 169 16.25 0.62 1.77
C ARG A 169 17.05 -0.61 1.37
N GLU A 170 18.01 -0.42 0.47
CA GLU A 170 18.99 -1.46 0.13
C GLU A 170 19.83 -1.78 1.37
N ALA A 171 20.05 -3.06 1.64
CA ALA A 171 20.94 -3.52 2.70
C ALA A 171 22.41 -3.30 2.28
N ASP A 172 23.20 -2.77 3.21
CA ASP A 172 24.64 -2.51 3.04
C ASP A 172 25.45 -3.32 4.07
N GLU A 173 26.78 -3.35 3.96
CA GLU A 173 27.65 -4.04 4.93
C GLU A 173 27.44 -3.57 6.39
N ASN A 174 27.03 -2.31 6.57
CA ASN A 174 26.72 -1.72 7.88
C ASN A 174 25.29 -2.02 8.37
N HIS A 175 24.37 -2.41 7.48
CA HIS A 175 22.95 -2.66 7.79
C HIS A 175 22.48 -3.98 7.15
N PRO A 176 22.52 -5.11 7.89
CA PRO A 176 22.14 -6.41 7.33
C PRO A 176 20.65 -6.45 6.95
N ALA A 177 20.32 -7.26 5.95
CA ALA A 177 18.94 -7.38 5.45
C ALA A 177 17.99 -7.95 6.52
N ASP A 178 16.98 -7.17 6.89
CA ASP A 178 15.90 -7.56 7.80
C ASP A 178 14.92 -8.53 7.13
N ILE A 179 14.74 -8.39 5.81
CA ILE A 179 13.76 -9.15 5.03
C ILE A 179 14.48 -9.84 3.87
N LYS A 180 14.52 -11.17 3.91
CA LYS A 180 14.91 -12.00 2.78
C LYS A 180 13.68 -12.32 1.96
N ILE A 181 13.66 -11.89 0.70
CA ILE A 181 12.60 -12.22 -0.24
C ILE A 181 13.04 -13.49 -0.97
N GLU A 182 12.48 -14.63 -0.56
CA GLU A 182 12.75 -15.91 -1.21
C GLU A 182 11.66 -16.23 -2.24
N SER A 183 12.07 -16.79 -3.38
CA SER A 183 11.16 -17.25 -4.44
C SER A 183 10.54 -18.59 -4.06
N PHE A 184 9.68 -18.62 -3.04
CA PHE A 184 8.99 -19.83 -2.61
C PHE A 184 7.59 -19.94 -3.21
N PHE A 185 7.15 -21.17 -3.53
CA PHE A 185 5.82 -21.47 -4.09
C PHE A 185 4.65 -21.22 -3.12
N GLY A 186 4.93 -20.78 -1.90
CA GLY A 186 3.96 -20.68 -0.81
C GLY A 186 3.39 -22.05 -0.44
N THR A 187 2.40 -22.05 0.44
CA THR A 187 1.56 -23.24 0.67
C THR A 187 0.28 -23.06 -0.16
N PRO A 188 0.11 -23.80 -1.27
CA PRO A 188 -1.09 -23.68 -2.08
C PRO A 188 -2.31 -24.12 -1.27
N LEU A 189 -3.44 -23.42 -1.43
CA LEU A 189 -4.71 -23.78 -0.79
C LEU A 189 -5.21 -25.17 -1.22
N SER A 190 -4.76 -25.64 -2.38
CA SER A 190 -5.09 -26.96 -2.93
C SER A 190 -3.81 -27.59 -3.52
N PRO A 191 -3.03 -28.31 -2.71
CA PRO A 191 -1.77 -28.95 -3.13
C PRO A 191 -1.95 -29.92 -4.30
N GLU A 192 -3.08 -30.62 -4.34
CA GLU A 192 -3.43 -31.62 -5.36
C GLU A 192 -3.40 -31.08 -6.80
N LEU A 193 -3.63 -29.78 -7.01
CA LEU A 193 -3.59 -29.16 -8.34
C LEU A 193 -2.15 -29.02 -8.89
N TYR A 194 -1.15 -29.09 -8.02
CA TYR A 194 0.26 -28.98 -8.37
C TYR A 194 0.94 -30.34 -8.49
N GLU A 195 0.27 -31.41 -8.08
CA GLU A 195 0.71 -32.78 -8.28
C GLU A 195 0.47 -33.18 -9.73
N ILE A 196 1.53 -33.19 -10.53
CA ILE A 196 1.46 -33.70 -11.89
C ILE A 196 1.22 -35.20 -11.80
N LYS A 197 0.02 -35.65 -12.21
CA LYS A 197 -0.31 -37.07 -12.30
C LYS A 197 0.73 -37.80 -13.16
N PRO A 198 1.17 -39.01 -12.77
CA PRO A 198 2.23 -39.74 -13.48
C PRO A 198 1.90 -39.97 -14.96
N GLU A 199 0.63 -40.19 -15.29
CA GLU A 199 0.12 -40.33 -16.66
C GLU A 199 0.40 -39.09 -17.53
N VAL A 200 0.24 -37.90 -16.98
CA VAL A 200 0.48 -36.62 -17.67
C VAL A 200 1.98 -36.38 -17.82
N ALA A 201 2.78 -36.76 -16.82
CA ALA A 201 4.23 -36.66 -16.89
C ALA A 201 4.82 -37.58 -17.98
N GLU A 202 4.29 -38.79 -18.16
CA GLU A 202 4.67 -39.69 -19.25
C GLU A 202 4.31 -39.10 -20.62
N TYR A 203 3.14 -38.50 -20.76
CA TYR A 203 2.73 -37.84 -22.00
C TYR A 203 3.70 -36.71 -22.41
N PHE A 204 4.14 -35.88 -21.46
CA PHE A 204 5.12 -34.82 -21.75
C PHE A 204 6.54 -35.36 -22.04
N LYS A 205 6.91 -36.54 -21.53
CA LYS A 205 8.20 -37.20 -21.87
C LYS A 205 8.20 -37.78 -23.28
N GLN A 206 7.05 -38.21 -23.79
CA GLN A 206 6.91 -38.83 -25.10
C GLN A 206 6.94 -37.81 -26.26
N LYS A 207 6.58 -36.54 -26.01
CA LYS A 207 6.78 -35.47 -26.98
C LYS A 207 8.25 -35.07 -27.04
N LYS A 208 8.99 -35.58 -28.03
CA LYS A 208 10.28 -35.01 -28.45
C LYS A 208 10.07 -33.52 -28.79
N PRO A 209 11.00 -32.63 -28.41
CA PRO A 209 11.01 -31.28 -28.95
C PRO A 209 11.20 -31.37 -30.47
N TYR A 210 10.34 -30.66 -31.21
CA TYR A 210 10.56 -30.39 -32.63
C TYR A 210 11.79 -29.51 -32.82
#